data_AF-A0A9P9LBV6-F1
#
_entry.id   AF-A0A9P9LBV6-F1
#
_cell.length_a   1.000
_cell.length_b   1.000
_cell.length_c   1.000
_cell.angle_alpha   90.00
_cell.angle_beta   90.00
_cell.angle_gamma   90.00
#
_symmetry.space_group_name_H-M   'P 1'
#
loop_
_entity.id
_entity.type
_entity.pdbx_description
1 polymer ?
#
loop_
_entity_poly.entity_id
_entity_poly.type
_entity_poly.pdbx_seq_one_letter_code
_entity_poly.pdbx_strand_id
1 'polypeptide(L)' 'LATDSVHVNSKDNYNSRTPLAWAAGNGHEAVVKLLLVKGAKQDSKDSHSKTPLLLATLAGYEIVAGLLLAV' A
#
# COMPACT_ATOMS: atom_id res chain seq x y z
N LEU A 1 -2.95 12.23 20.81
CA LEU A 1 -3.53 11.05 20.12
C LEU A 1 -2.41 10.05 19.92
N ALA A 2 -2.47 8.90 20.60
CA ALA A 2 -1.40 7.90 20.61
C ALA A 2 -1.26 7.26 19.22
N THR A 3 -0.38 7.80 18.37
CA THR A 3 -0.04 7.20 17.06
C THR A 3 1.20 6.31 17.13
N ASP A 4 1.81 6.16 18.31
CA ASP A 4 3.11 5.47 18.48
C ASP A 4 3.03 3.94 18.48
N SER A 5 1.84 3.36 18.29
CA SER A 5 1.63 1.90 18.33
C SER A 5 1.06 1.29 17.04
N VAL A 6 0.83 2.09 15.98
CA VAL A 6 0.29 1.55 14.73
C VAL A 6 1.40 0.99 13.85
N HIS A 7 1.44 -0.33 13.71
CA HIS A 7 2.33 -1.02 12.78
C HIS A 7 1.82 -0.87 11.32
N VAL A 8 2.15 0.26 10.68
CA VAL A 8 1.71 0.62 9.31
C VAL A 8 2.08 -0.42 8.23
N ASN A 9 3.06 -1.28 8.53
CA ASN A 9 3.58 -2.32 7.63
C ASN A 9 3.15 -3.74 8.02
N SER A 10 2.21 -3.89 8.96
CA SER A 10 1.66 -5.21 9.32
C SER A 10 1.10 -5.90 8.09
N LYS A 11 1.35 -7.20 8.00
CA LYS A 11 0.82 -8.05 6.94
C LYS A 11 -0.42 -8.77 7.42
N ASP A 12 -1.42 -8.89 6.56
CA ASP A 12 -2.52 -9.81 6.82
C ASP A 12 -2.05 -11.28 6.78
N ASN A 13 -2.83 -12.17 7.40
CA ASN A 13 -2.51 -13.59 7.44
C ASN A 13 -2.93 -14.33 6.17
N TYR A 14 -3.76 -13.72 5.33
CA TYR A 14 -4.33 -14.36 4.15
C TYR A 14 -3.40 -14.26 2.94
N ASN A 15 -2.96 -13.05 2.60
CA ASN A 15 -2.19 -12.79 1.40
C ASN A 15 -0.83 -12.17 1.71
N SER A 16 -0.45 -12.01 2.98
CA SER A 16 0.74 -11.26 3.38
C SER A 16 0.76 -9.82 2.85
N ARG A 17 -0.43 -9.21 2.69
CA ARG A 17 -0.60 -7.83 2.18
C ARG A 17 -0.52 -6.81 3.29
N THR A 18 0.16 -5.70 3.02
CA THR A 18 0.17 -4.52 3.89
C THR A 18 -1.07 -3.65 3.67
N PRO A 19 -1.40 -2.74 4.61
CA PRO A 19 -2.42 -1.72 4.38
C PRO A 19 -2.21 -0.96 3.06
N LEU A 20 -0.95 -0.66 2.71
CA LEU A 20 -0.62 0.01 1.46
C LEU A 20 -0.96 -0.85 0.24
N ALA A 21 -0.68 -2.15 0.28
CA ALA A 21 -1.03 -3.08 -0.80
C ALA A 21 -2.56 -3.17 -0.99
N TRP A 22 -3.32 -3.21 0.11
CA TRP A 22 -4.79 -3.19 0.05
C TRP A 22 -5.33 -1.88 -0.50
N ALA A 23 -4.87 -0.73 -0.02
CA ALA A 23 -5.29 0.56 -0.53
C ALA A 23 -4.95 0.73 -2.02
N ALA A 24 -3.77 0.27 -2.43
CA ALA A 24 -3.31 0.37 -3.81
C ALA A 24 -4.14 -0.50 -4.77
N GLY A 25 -4.36 -1.77 -4.41
CA GLY A 25 -5.15 -2.71 -5.21
C GLY A 25 -6.66 -2.44 -5.25
N ASN A 26 -7.15 -1.45 -4.49
CA ASN A 26 -8.54 -1.01 -4.49
C ASN A 26 -8.71 0.46 -4.91
N GLY A 27 -7.66 1.14 -5.35
CA GLY A 27 -7.77 2.51 -5.86
C GLY A 27 -7.98 3.59 -4.79
N HIS A 28 -7.69 3.32 -3.51
CA HIS A 28 -7.95 4.25 -2.41
C HIS A 28 -6.88 5.35 -2.29
N GLU A 29 -6.89 6.32 -3.22
CA GLU A 29 -5.88 7.38 -3.34
C GLU A 29 -5.57 8.13 -2.03
N ALA A 30 -6.61 8.60 -1.33
CA ALA A 30 -6.44 9.36 -0.09
C ALA A 30 -5.77 8.52 1.02
N VAL A 31 -6.09 7.23 1.07
CA VAL A 31 -5.51 6.28 2.03
C VAL A 31 -4.06 5.97 1.66
N VAL A 32 -3.75 5.82 0.37
CA VAL A 32 -2.37 5.64 -0.11
C VAL A 32 -1.49 6.82 0.31
N LYS A 33 -1.93 8.06 0.07
CA LYS A 33 -1.20 9.27 0.52
C LYS A 33 -0.96 9.28 2.03
N LEU A 34 -1.99 8.97 2.82
CA LEU A 34 -1.89 8.92 4.28
C LEU A 34 -0.85 7.89 4.74
N LEU A 35 -0.87 6.69 4.16
CA LEU A 35 0.05 5.60 4.52
C LEU A 35 1.49 5.93 4.12
N LEU A 36 1.71 6.56 2.98
CA LEU A 36 3.03 7.04 2.55
C LEU A 36 3.60 8.08 3.52
N VAL A 37 2.79 9.07 3.94
CA VAL A 37 3.18 10.07 4.96
C VAL A 37 3.53 9.41 6.31
N LYS A 38 2.93 8.26 6.62
CA LYS A 38 3.22 7.47 7.82
C LYS A 38 4.38 6.47 7.67
N GLY A 39 5.10 6.49 6.55
CA GLY A 39 6.29 5.65 6.34
C GLY A 39 5.96 4.20 5.98
N ALA A 40 4.86 3.95 5.28
CA ALA A 40 4.57 2.63 4.72
C ALA A 40 5.63 2.22 3.68
N LYS A 41 6.09 0.96 3.74
CA LYS A 41 7.04 0.38 2.80
C LYS A 41 6.37 0.11 1.46
N GLN A 42 6.75 0.87 0.44
CA GLN A 42 6.18 0.80 -0.93
C GLN A 42 6.49 -0.48 -1.69
N ASP A 43 7.58 -1.17 -1.33
CA ASP A 43 8.11 -2.34 -2.02
C ASP A 43 7.72 -3.67 -1.36
N SER A 44 6.89 -3.62 -0.30
CA SER A 44 6.47 -4.83 0.42
C SER A 44 5.72 -5.79 -0.49
N LYS A 45 6.29 -6.98 -0.68
CA LYS A 45 5.69 -8.05 -1.49
C LYS A 45 4.66 -8.84 -0.68
N ASP A 46 3.52 -9.12 -1.32
CA ASP A 46 2.53 -10.08 -0.85
C ASP A 46 2.98 -11.53 -1.12
N SER A 47 2.17 -12.53 -0.75
CA SER A 47 2.49 -13.95 -0.92
C SER A 47 2.64 -14.37 -2.39
N HIS A 48 2.13 -13.58 -3.33
CA HIS A 48 2.25 -13.78 -4.77
C HIS A 48 3.37 -12.92 -5.38
N SER A 49 4.27 -12.40 -4.55
CA SER A 49 5.33 -11.47 -4.95
C SER A 49 4.83 -10.15 -5.56
N LYS A 50 3.57 -9.77 -5.34
CA LYS A 50 3.02 -8.50 -5.85
C LYS A 50 3.31 -7.37 -4.88
N THR A 51 3.80 -6.25 -5.41
CA THR A 51 3.94 -4.99 -4.68
C THR A 51 2.64 -4.19 -4.74
N PRO A 52 2.43 -3.21 -3.85
CA PRO A 52 1.35 -2.23 -3.98
C PRO A 52 1.26 -1.62 -5.39
N LEU A 53 2.40 -1.27 -5.99
CA LEU A 53 2.46 -0.73 -7.35
C LEU A 53 1.92 -1.73 -8.37
N LEU A 54 2.37 -2.99 -8.33
CA LEU A 54 1.89 -4.01 -9.27
C LEU A 54 0.38 -4.24 -9.12
N LEU A 55 -0.16 -4.21 -7.90
CA LEU A 55 -1.60 -4.33 -7.66
C LEU A 55 -2.39 -3.16 -8.27
N ALA A 56 -1.90 -1.92 -8.11
CA ALA A 56 -2.53 -0.74 -8.70
C ALA A 56 -2.50 -0.78 -10.23
N THR A 57 -1.35 -1.15 -10.83
CA THR A 57 -1.18 -1.24 -12.28
C THR A 57 -2.07 -2.32 -12.90
N LEU A 58 -2.14 -3.52 -12.29
CA LEU A 58 -2.99 -4.60 -12.79
C LEU A 58 -4.49 -4.26 -12.72
N ALA A 59 -4.89 -3.40 -11.77
CA ALA A 59 -6.27 -2.96 -11.61
C ALA A 59 -6.60 -1.67 -12.40
N GLY A 60 -5.62 -1.05 -13.07
CA GLY A 60 -5.82 0.18 -13.85
C GLY A 60 -5.95 1.47 -13.03
N TYR A 61 -5.49 1.48 -11.77
CA TYR A 61 -5.54 2.66 -10.91
C TYR A 61 -4.36 3.61 -11.16
N GLU A 62 -4.42 4.35 -12.27
CA GLU A 62 -3.34 5.22 -12.76
C GLU A 62 -2.87 6.25 -11.73
N ILE A 63 -3.81 6.94 -11.05
CA ILE A 63 -3.46 7.96 -10.05
C ILE A 63 -2.73 7.32 -8.87
N VAL A 64 -3.20 6.16 -8.39
CA VAL A 64 -2.55 5.40 -7.32
C VAL A 64 -1.15 4.93 -7.73
N ALA A 65 -1.00 4.41 -8.95
CA ALA A 65 0.30 4.01 -9.48
C ALA A 65 1.26 5.21 -9.54
N GLY A 66 0.77 6.38 -9.98
CA GLY A 66 1.51 7.63 -9.95
C GLY A 66 1.96 8.03 -8.54
N LEU A 67 1.07 7.94 -7.54
CA LEU A 67 1.41 8.23 -6.14
C LEU A 67 2.49 7.30 -5.59
N LEU A 68 2.47 6.03 -5.99
CA LEU A 68 3.45 5.03 -5.56
C LEU A 68 4.81 5.17 -6.26
N LEU A 69 4.87 5.86 -7.41
CA LEU A 69 6.10 6.20 -8.13
C LEU A 69 6.71 7.55 -7.71
N ALA A 70 5.92 8.43 -7.11
CA ALA A 70 6.28 9.83 -6.84
C ALA A 70 7.13 10.05 -5.56
N VAL A 71 7.68 8.99 -4.96
CA VAL A 71 8.36 9.04 -3.65
C VAL A 71 9.73 8.36 -3.71
#